data_AF-A0A101DAJ9-F1
#
_entry.id   AF-A0A101DAJ9-F1
#
_cell.length_a   1.000
_cell.length_b   1.000
_cell.length_c   1.000
_cell.angle_alpha   90.00
_cell.angle_beta   90.00
_cell.angle_gamma   90.00
#
_symmetry.space_group_name_H-M   'P 1'
#
loop_
_entity.id
_entity.type
_entity.pdbx_description
1 polymer ?
#
loop_
_entity_poly.entity_id
_entity_poly.type
_entity_poly.pdbx_seq_one_letter_code
_entity_poly.pdbx_strand_id
1 'polypeptide(L)'
;QGVALGAYIDGFEVVNRRFAGGAFDWLTPFSVFCGLALIAAYALLGCTWLIMKTEGRLQQQMHDLGRPLIFVVLAVTGIVSLWTPLAHPDIAERWFSLPNLFWFMPVPVLVLLCTWALLRAVANNANYSPFLLTLALIFLGYSGLGISLWPNVIPPSISIWEASAPPQSQGFMLVGALFIIPFILMYTAWSYYVFRGKVTVDDGYH
;
A
#
# COMPACT_ATOMS: atom_id res chain seq x y z
N GLN A 1 2.06 -8.40 7.87
CA GLN A 1 2.39 -7.87 6.53
C GLN A 1 3.20 -6.58 6.64
N GLY A 2 2.71 -5.52 7.29
CA GLY A 2 3.45 -4.26 7.41
C GLY A 2 4.81 -4.40 8.10
N VAL A 3 4.88 -5.16 9.20
CA VAL A 3 6.16 -5.46 9.89
C VAL A 3 7.13 -6.23 8.99
N ALA A 4 6.62 -7.19 8.22
CA ALA A 4 7.44 -7.96 7.28
C ALA A 4 7.99 -7.09 6.15
N LEU A 5 7.19 -6.14 5.64
CA LEU A 5 7.64 -5.17 4.63
C LEU A 5 8.70 -4.21 5.19
N GLY A 6 8.52 -3.74 6.43
CA GLY A 6 9.51 -2.90 7.09
C GLY A 6 10.83 -3.62 7.33
N ALA A 7 10.78 -4.85 7.82
CA ALA A 7 11.97 -5.68 8.03
C ALA A 7 12.67 -6.02 6.71
N TYR A 8 11.88 -6.19 5.65
CA TYR A 8 12.39 -6.39 4.30
C TYR A 8 13.12 -5.16 3.72
N ILE A 9 12.65 -3.96 4.03
CA ILE A 9 13.34 -2.71 3.66
C ILE A 9 14.64 -2.54 4.46
N ASP A 10 14.60 -2.83 5.77
CA ASP A 10 15.78 -2.82 6.65
C ASP A 10 16.86 -3.83 6.21
N GLY A 11 16.44 -4.87 5.50
CA GLY A 11 17.28 -5.95 5.04
C GLY A 11 17.47 -7.04 6.10
N PHE A 12 17.97 -8.19 5.64
CA PHE A 12 18.27 -9.33 6.51
C PHE A 12 19.67 -9.86 6.19
N GLU A 13 20.35 -10.39 7.20
CA GLU A 13 21.65 -11.02 6.97
C GLU A 13 21.48 -12.34 6.21
N VAL A 14 22.07 -12.40 5.02
CA VAL A 14 22.05 -13.58 4.15
C VAL A 14 23.47 -13.99 3.85
N VAL A 15 23.86 -15.19 4.31
CA VAL A 15 25.18 -15.79 4.03
C VAL A 15 24.95 -17.01 3.14
N ASN A 16 25.63 -17.09 1.99
CA ASN A 16 25.50 -18.19 1.03
C ASN A 16 24.04 -18.47 0.58
N ARG A 17 23.24 -17.43 0.33
CA ARG A 17 21.80 -17.52 -0.03
C ARG A 17 20.93 -18.21 1.02
N ARG A 18 21.39 -18.30 2.27
CA ARG A 18 20.61 -18.78 3.43
C ARG A 18 20.44 -17.63 4.41
N PHE A 19 19.26 -17.55 5.01
CA PHE A 19 19.01 -16.63 6.11
C PHE A 19 19.95 -16.97 7.27
N ALA A 20 20.74 -15.99 7.70
CA ALA A 20 21.72 -16.13 8.77
C ALA A 20 21.36 -15.29 10.02
N GLY A 21 20.23 -14.55 9.96
CA GLY A 21 19.76 -13.72 11.06
C GLY A 21 19.20 -14.49 12.26
N GLY A 22 19.06 -13.79 13.38
CA GLY A 22 18.42 -14.24 14.60
C GLY A 22 16.88 -14.22 14.54
N ALA A 23 16.24 -14.89 15.50
CA ALA A 23 14.77 -15.00 15.57
C ALA A 23 14.04 -13.66 15.80
N PHE A 24 14.75 -12.62 16.24
CA PHE A 24 14.21 -11.30 16.58
C PHE A 24 14.72 -10.15 15.69
N ASP A 25 15.47 -10.46 14.63
CA ASP A 25 16.05 -9.42 13.75
C ASP A 25 14.98 -8.61 13.01
N TRP A 26 13.77 -9.16 12.88
CA TRP A 26 12.61 -8.45 12.33
C TRP A 26 12.03 -7.40 13.30
N LEU A 27 12.37 -7.43 14.58
CA LEU A 27 11.81 -6.56 15.61
C LEU A 27 12.59 -5.25 15.70
N THR A 28 12.67 -4.53 14.58
CA THR A 28 13.27 -3.19 14.54
C THR A 28 12.22 -2.11 14.76
N PRO A 29 12.59 -0.93 15.31
CA PRO A 29 11.65 0.18 15.47
C PRO A 29 10.97 0.57 14.15
N PHE A 30 11.73 0.53 13.05
CA PHE A 30 11.22 0.81 11.71
C PHE A 30 10.19 -0.24 11.25
N SER A 31 10.47 -1.52 11.48
CA SER A 31 9.56 -2.63 11.14
C SER A 31 8.25 -2.56 11.93
N VAL A 32 8.33 -2.34 13.24
CA VAL A 32 7.13 -2.16 14.09
C VAL A 32 6.32 -0.95 13.63
N PHE A 33 6.99 0.16 13.32
CA PHE A 33 6.35 1.36 12.80
C PHE A 33 5.63 1.10 11.47
N CYS A 34 6.25 0.38 10.53
CA CYS A 34 5.62 -0.04 9.28
C CYS A 34 4.39 -0.96 9.52
N GLY A 35 4.42 -1.76 10.59
CA GLY A 35 3.27 -2.53 11.06
C GLY A 35 2.11 -1.64 11.48
N LEU A 36 2.37 -0.67 12.36
CA LEU A 36 1.37 0.30 12.83
C LEU A 36 0.84 1.18 11.69
N ALA A 37 1.73 1.57 10.78
CA ALA A 37 1.41 2.31 9.57
C ALA A 37 0.34 1.61 8.72
N LEU A 38 0.53 0.30 8.52
CA LEU A 38 -0.40 -0.51 7.74
C LEU A 38 -1.76 -0.64 8.45
N ILE A 39 -1.78 -0.72 9.78
CA ILE A 39 -3.04 -0.74 10.54
C ILE A 39 -3.82 0.57 10.31
N ALA A 40 -3.15 1.72 10.35
CA ALA A 40 -3.79 3.00 10.04
C ALA A 40 -4.33 3.06 8.61
N ALA A 41 -3.57 2.55 7.62
CA ALA A 41 -4.01 2.47 6.24
C ALA A 41 -5.25 1.57 6.06
N TYR A 42 -5.28 0.41 6.73
CA TYR A 42 -6.43 -0.49 6.71
C TYR A 42 -7.64 0.09 7.44
N ALA A 43 -7.44 0.83 8.53
CA ALA A 43 -8.52 1.55 9.20
C ALA A 43 -9.15 2.59 8.27
N LEU A 44 -8.35 3.37 7.53
CA LEU A 44 -8.84 4.33 6.54
C LEU A 44 -9.55 3.63 5.36
N LEU A 45 -9.02 2.52 4.87
CA LEU A 45 -9.63 1.74 3.79
C LEU A 45 -10.99 1.16 4.21
N GLY A 46 -11.07 0.61 5.42
CA GLY A 46 -12.31 0.11 6.00
C GLY A 46 -13.33 1.23 6.23
N CYS A 47 -12.88 2.38 6.77
CA CYS A 47 -13.72 3.56 6.98
C CYS A 47 -14.34 4.06 5.66
N THR A 48 -13.52 4.24 4.62
CA THR A 48 -14.01 4.71 3.32
C THR A 48 -14.84 3.66 2.57
N TRP A 49 -14.60 2.37 2.80
CA TRP A 49 -15.48 1.31 2.33
C TRP A 49 -16.85 1.34 3.03
N LEU A 50 -16.88 1.57 4.35
CA LEU A 50 -18.14 1.74 5.10
C LEU A 50 -18.91 2.99 4.64
N ILE A 51 -18.22 4.10 4.34
CA ILE A 51 -18.84 5.28 3.72
C ILE A 51 -19.58 4.91 2.42
N MET A 52 -18.97 4.04 1.61
CA MET A 52 -19.54 3.59 0.35
C MET A 52 -20.73 2.63 0.52
N LYS A 53 -20.70 1.77 1.55
CA LYS A 53 -21.66 0.67 1.73
C LYS A 53 -22.80 0.92 2.73
N THR A 54 -22.69 1.95 3.56
CA THR A 54 -23.67 2.23 4.61
C THR A 54 -24.44 3.52 4.33
N GLU A 55 -25.57 3.70 5.03
CA GLU A 55 -26.42 4.90 4.98
C GLU A 55 -26.74 5.41 6.39
N GLY A 56 -27.26 6.64 6.45
CA GLY A 56 -27.78 7.24 7.67
C GLY A 56 -26.69 7.53 8.72
N ARG A 57 -26.98 7.21 9.98
CA ARG A 57 -26.13 7.60 11.13
C ARG A 57 -24.74 6.97 11.06
N LEU A 58 -24.63 5.70 10.68
CA LEU A 58 -23.34 5.01 10.59
C LEU A 58 -22.46 5.63 9.51
N GLN A 59 -23.04 5.97 8.36
CA GLN A 59 -22.32 6.62 7.27
C GLN A 59 -21.75 7.97 7.72
N GLN A 60 -22.55 8.79 8.41
CA GLN A 60 -22.12 10.08 8.92
C GLN A 60 -20.95 9.93 9.92
N GLN A 61 -21.03 8.95 10.84
CA GLN A 61 -19.94 8.66 11.77
C GLN A 61 -18.65 8.29 11.05
N MET A 62 -18.73 7.58 9.93
CA MET A 62 -17.56 7.24 9.13
C MET A 62 -17.00 8.46 8.38
N HIS A 63 -17.84 9.39 7.92
CA HIS A 63 -17.36 10.68 7.39
C HIS A 63 -16.60 11.49 8.45
N ASP A 64 -17.11 11.53 9.68
CA ASP A 64 -16.49 12.25 10.79
C ASP A 64 -15.16 11.59 11.21
N LEU A 65 -15.11 10.26 11.25
CA LEU A 65 -13.91 9.48 11.56
C LEU A 65 -12.89 9.44 10.41
N GLY A 66 -13.35 9.60 9.16
CA GLY A 66 -12.50 9.57 7.98
C GLY A 66 -11.46 10.70 7.98
N ARG A 67 -11.85 11.92 8.38
CA ARG A 67 -10.94 13.08 8.46
C ARG A 67 -9.71 12.84 9.34
N PRO A 68 -9.82 12.47 10.64
CA PRO A 68 -8.65 12.21 11.45
C PRO A 68 -7.83 11.02 10.92
N LEU A 69 -8.47 9.96 10.39
CA LEU A 69 -7.75 8.83 9.80
C LEU A 69 -6.91 9.25 8.58
N ILE A 70 -7.40 10.16 7.74
CA ILE A 70 -6.63 10.70 6.61
C ILE A 70 -5.37 11.40 7.10
N PHE A 71 -5.47 12.22 8.15
CA PHE A 71 -4.30 12.90 8.72
C PHE A 71 -3.32 11.93 9.38
N VAL A 72 -3.81 10.88 10.06
CA VAL A 72 -2.96 9.83 10.62
C VAL A 72 -2.19 9.12 9.50
N VAL A 73 -2.87 8.72 8.42
CA VAL A 73 -2.23 8.06 7.28
C VAL A 73 -1.24 8.99 6.60
N LEU A 74 -1.58 10.27 6.38
CA LEU A 74 -0.65 11.25 5.81
C LEU A 74 0.59 11.43 6.68
N ALA A 75 0.42 11.55 8.00
CA ALA A 75 1.53 11.71 8.94
C ALA A 75 2.44 10.47 8.91
N VAL A 76 1.86 9.28 8.98
CA VAL A 76 2.58 8.02 8.88
C VAL A 76 3.34 7.91 7.56
N THR A 77 2.69 8.20 6.42
CA THR A 77 3.34 8.20 5.10
C THR A 77 4.50 9.19 5.04
N GLY A 78 4.33 10.39 5.61
CA GLY A 78 5.39 11.38 5.72
C GLY A 78 6.56 10.91 6.59
N ILE A 79 6.28 10.28 7.73
CA ILE A 79 7.30 9.73 8.62
C ILE A 79 8.07 8.61 7.92
N VAL A 80 7.40 7.64 7.28
CA VAL A 80 8.09 6.58 6.52
C VAL A 80 8.94 7.20 5.40
N SER A 81 8.38 8.14 4.64
CA SER A 81 9.09 8.79 3.52
C SER A 81 10.33 9.57 3.97
N LEU A 82 10.33 10.12 5.18
CA LEU A 82 11.52 10.79 5.72
C LEU A 82 12.49 9.80 6.38
N TRP A 83 11.98 8.81 7.11
CA TRP A 83 12.80 7.84 7.83
C TRP A 83 13.57 6.95 6.86
N THR A 84 12.94 6.44 5.79
CA THR A 84 13.58 5.53 4.84
C THR A 84 14.91 6.05 4.28
N PRO A 85 15.01 7.26 3.68
CA PRO A 85 16.29 7.79 3.19
C PRO A 85 17.27 8.14 4.31
N LEU A 86 16.80 8.51 5.51
CA LEU A 86 17.69 8.78 6.64
C LEU A 86 18.36 7.50 7.18
N ALA A 87 17.65 6.37 7.13
CA ALA A 87 18.17 5.08 7.56
C ALA A 87 19.00 4.37 6.47
N HIS A 88 18.70 4.61 5.19
CA HIS A 88 19.29 3.90 4.06
C HIS A 88 19.94 4.88 3.06
N PRO A 89 21.27 5.10 3.13
CA PRO A 89 21.99 5.99 2.24
C PRO A 89 21.80 5.68 0.76
N ASP A 90 21.72 4.39 0.39
CA ASP A 90 21.48 3.96 -1.00
C ASP A 90 20.12 4.46 -1.53
N ILE A 91 19.09 4.45 -0.67
CA ILE A 91 17.76 4.95 -1.02
C ILE A 91 17.79 6.48 -1.11
N ALA A 92 18.51 7.15 -0.20
CA ALA A 92 18.69 8.60 -0.27
C ALA A 92 19.38 9.03 -1.56
N GLU A 93 20.46 8.36 -1.97
CA GLU A 93 21.15 8.65 -3.21
C GLU A 93 20.22 8.44 -4.41
N ARG A 94 19.42 7.37 -4.43
CA ARG A 94 18.42 7.14 -5.50
C ARG A 94 17.37 8.24 -5.56
N TRP A 95 16.83 8.66 -4.43
CA TRP A 95 15.74 9.63 -4.39
C TRP A 95 16.21 11.06 -4.67
N PHE A 96 17.41 11.44 -4.20
CA PHE A 96 17.88 12.82 -4.23
C PHE A 96 18.98 13.09 -5.26
N SER A 97 19.52 12.06 -5.94
CA SER A 97 20.44 12.27 -7.08
C SER A 97 19.73 12.86 -8.29
N LEU A 98 20.44 13.71 -9.04
CA LEU A 98 19.99 14.19 -10.34
C LEU A 98 20.44 13.20 -11.44
N PRO A 99 19.56 12.78 -12.36
CA PRO A 99 18.20 13.29 -12.64
C PRO A 99 17.07 12.52 -11.93
N ASN A 100 17.37 11.49 -11.13
CA ASN A 100 16.37 10.61 -10.51
C ASN A 100 15.33 11.37 -9.68
N LEU A 101 15.72 12.45 -9.00
CA LEU A 101 14.81 13.32 -8.25
C LEU A 101 13.57 13.73 -9.06
N PHE A 102 13.74 14.07 -10.36
CA PHE A 102 12.61 14.45 -11.21
C PHE A 102 11.69 13.29 -11.57
N TRP A 103 12.22 12.07 -11.63
CA TRP A 103 11.43 10.85 -11.84
C TRP A 103 10.67 10.42 -10.59
N PHE A 104 11.21 10.71 -9.41
CA PHE A 104 10.59 10.35 -8.12
C PHE A 104 9.63 11.40 -7.57
N MET A 105 9.85 12.69 -7.86
CA MET A 105 8.99 13.81 -7.41
C MET A 105 7.49 13.68 -7.73
N PRO A 106 7.05 13.05 -8.84
CA PRO A 106 5.63 12.84 -9.09
C PRO A 106 4.92 12.04 -7.99
N VAL A 107 5.60 11.10 -7.33
CA VAL A 107 4.99 10.26 -6.29
C VAL A 107 4.53 11.08 -5.08
N PRO A 108 5.38 11.86 -4.38
CA PRO A 108 4.93 12.68 -3.26
C PRO A 108 3.92 13.74 -3.68
N VAL A 109 4.02 14.29 -4.89
CA VAL A 109 3.00 15.23 -5.41
C VAL A 109 1.65 14.55 -5.57
N LEU A 110 1.60 13.36 -6.18
CA LEU A 110 0.38 12.59 -6.34
C LEU A 110 -0.21 12.15 -5.00
N VAL A 111 0.63 11.78 -4.02
CA VAL A 111 0.19 11.48 -2.65
C VAL A 111 -0.52 12.69 -2.04
N LEU A 112 0.09 13.87 -2.10
CA LEU A 112 -0.52 15.10 -1.57
C LEU A 112 -1.82 15.46 -2.31
N LEU A 113 -1.85 15.33 -3.64
CA LEU A 113 -3.06 15.58 -4.44
C LEU A 113 -4.18 14.58 -4.11
N CYS A 114 -3.87 13.29 -3.99
CA CYS A 114 -4.82 12.26 -3.58
C CYS A 114 -5.34 12.51 -2.17
N THR A 115 -4.47 12.85 -1.22
CA THR A 115 -4.88 13.20 0.14
C THR A 115 -5.77 14.45 0.17
N TRP A 116 -5.43 15.50 -0.57
CA TRP A 116 -6.25 16.70 -0.68
C TRP A 116 -7.62 16.40 -1.29
N ALA A 117 -7.66 15.64 -2.39
CA ALA A 117 -8.90 15.22 -3.03
C ALA A 117 -9.75 14.35 -2.09
N LEU A 118 -9.10 13.49 -1.29
CA LEU A 118 -9.76 12.62 -0.32
C LEU A 118 -10.38 13.43 0.83
N LEU A 119 -9.64 14.41 1.37
CA LEU A 119 -10.18 15.35 2.37
C LEU A 119 -11.39 16.10 1.84
N ARG A 120 -11.33 16.57 0.58
CA ARG A 120 -12.46 17.26 -0.07
C ARG A 120 -13.64 16.33 -0.30
N ALA A 121 -13.39 15.09 -0.72
CA ALA A 121 -14.44 14.08 -0.92
C ALA A 121 -15.16 13.73 0.38
N VAL A 122 -14.42 13.54 1.47
CA VAL A 122 -15.01 13.30 2.80
C VAL A 122 -15.74 14.52 3.32
N ALA A 123 -15.19 15.73 3.12
CA ALA A 123 -15.85 16.99 3.51
C ALA A 123 -17.17 17.26 2.78
N ASN A 124 -17.27 16.83 1.53
CA ASN A 124 -18.46 16.97 0.70
C ASN A 124 -19.43 15.78 0.82
N ASN A 125 -19.23 14.89 1.81
CA ASN A 125 -20.04 13.68 2.02
C ASN A 125 -20.19 12.82 0.74
N ALA A 126 -19.12 12.70 -0.05
CA ALA A 126 -19.14 11.90 -1.27
C ALA A 126 -19.17 10.40 -0.95
N ASN A 127 -19.96 9.62 -1.69
CA ASN A 127 -20.19 8.20 -1.40
C ASN A 127 -19.06 7.28 -1.89
N TYR A 128 -18.66 7.38 -3.16
CA TYR A 128 -17.75 6.40 -3.80
C TYR A 128 -16.31 6.90 -3.91
N SER A 129 -16.11 8.20 -4.11
CA SER A 129 -14.78 8.77 -4.33
C SER A 129 -13.81 8.61 -3.15
N PRO A 130 -14.23 8.64 -1.86
CA PRO A 130 -13.28 8.44 -0.77
C PRO A 130 -12.59 7.07 -0.82
N PHE A 131 -13.33 6.03 -1.19
CA PHE A 131 -12.78 4.68 -1.29
C PHE A 131 -11.77 4.56 -2.45
N LEU A 132 -12.11 5.07 -3.64
CA LEU A 132 -11.22 5.04 -4.80
C LEU A 132 -9.93 5.85 -4.56
N LEU A 133 -10.05 7.02 -3.92
CA LEU A 133 -8.89 7.85 -3.58
C LEU A 133 -8.02 7.20 -2.50
N THR A 134 -8.62 6.49 -1.54
CA THR A 134 -7.86 5.72 -0.54
C THR A 134 -7.12 4.56 -1.19
N LEU A 135 -7.75 3.86 -2.14
CA LEU A 135 -7.10 2.80 -2.91
C LEU A 135 -5.91 3.35 -3.72
N ALA A 136 -6.09 4.50 -4.37
CA ALA A 136 -5.02 5.19 -5.09
C ALA A 136 -3.88 5.60 -4.15
N LEU A 137 -4.19 6.12 -2.96
CA LEU A 137 -3.20 6.50 -1.95
C LEU A 137 -2.36 5.29 -1.48
N ILE A 138 -3.02 4.17 -1.17
CA ILE A 138 -2.35 2.93 -0.78
C ILE A 138 -1.49 2.40 -1.93
N PHE A 139 -2.01 2.41 -3.16
CA PHE A 139 -1.27 2.00 -4.35
C PHE A 139 -0.01 2.85 -4.58
N LEU A 140 -0.11 4.18 -4.43
CA LEU A 140 1.04 5.09 -4.52
C LEU A 140 2.08 4.80 -3.44
N GLY A 141 1.65 4.55 -2.20
CA GLY A 141 2.54 4.19 -1.09
C GLY A 141 3.32 2.89 -1.36
N TYR A 142 2.63 1.83 -1.79
CA TYR A 142 3.26 0.57 -2.18
C TYR A 142 4.20 0.73 -3.38
N SER A 143 3.80 1.51 -4.38
CA SER A 143 4.64 1.79 -5.55
C SER A 143 5.92 2.53 -5.16
N GLY A 144 5.82 3.53 -4.28
CA GLY A 144 6.99 4.27 -3.78
C GLY A 144 7.99 3.36 -3.07
N LEU A 145 7.51 2.45 -2.23
CA LEU A 145 8.37 1.43 -1.60
C LEU A 145 8.97 0.46 -2.63
N GLY A 146 8.18 -0.03 -3.58
CA GLY A 146 8.65 -0.96 -4.61
C GLY A 146 9.75 -0.37 -5.50
N ILE A 147 9.59 0.88 -5.95
CA ILE A 147 10.59 1.54 -6.80
C ILE A 147 11.86 1.83 -6.00
N SER A 148 11.76 2.05 -4.68
CA SER A 148 12.93 2.31 -3.83
C SER A 148 13.87 1.12 -3.69
N LEU A 149 13.30 -0.09 -3.73
CA LEU A 149 14.05 -1.34 -3.59
C LEU A 149 14.57 -1.86 -4.93
N TRP A 150 13.94 -1.46 -6.05
CA TRP A 150 14.39 -1.81 -7.38
C TRP A 150 15.88 -1.47 -7.63
N PRO A 151 16.69 -2.35 -8.24
CA PRO A 151 16.37 -3.67 -8.81
C PRO A 151 16.57 -4.85 -7.83
N ASN A 152 16.78 -4.59 -6.54
CA ASN A 152 17.09 -5.60 -5.55
C ASN A 152 15.82 -6.20 -4.96
N VAL A 153 15.70 -7.53 -5.03
CA VAL A 153 14.60 -8.29 -4.41
C VAL A 153 14.99 -8.72 -3.01
N ILE A 154 16.27 -8.75 -2.64
CA ILE A 154 16.69 -8.86 -1.24
C ILE A 154 17.79 -7.82 -1.07
N PRO A 155 17.47 -6.63 -0.52
CA PRO A 155 18.46 -5.59 -0.30
C PRO A 155 19.56 -6.06 0.68
N PRO A 156 20.84 -5.70 0.44
CA PRO A 156 21.39 -5.05 -0.76
C PRO A 156 21.90 -6.05 -1.83
N SER A 157 21.89 -7.35 -1.55
CA SER A 157 22.78 -8.33 -2.20
C SER A 157 22.19 -9.18 -3.31
N ILE A 158 20.86 -9.25 -3.46
CA ILE A 158 20.23 -10.12 -4.48
C ILE A 158 19.30 -9.30 -5.38
N SER A 159 19.67 -9.22 -6.66
CA SER A 159 18.89 -8.58 -7.71
C SER A 159 17.74 -9.46 -8.24
N ILE A 160 16.77 -8.86 -8.91
CA ILE A 160 15.69 -9.58 -9.64
C ILE A 160 16.25 -10.65 -10.60
N TRP A 161 17.44 -10.40 -11.16
CA TRP A 161 18.05 -11.25 -12.16
C TRP A 161 18.71 -12.48 -11.52
N GLU A 162 19.38 -12.30 -10.40
CA GLU A 162 20.01 -13.40 -9.64
C GLU A 162 18.99 -14.26 -8.89
N ALA A 163 17.84 -13.67 -8.53
CA ALA A 163 16.69 -14.36 -7.97
C ALA A 163 15.77 -14.98 -9.04
N SER A 164 16.02 -14.73 -10.34
CA SER A 164 15.12 -15.18 -11.40
C SER A 164 15.11 -16.71 -11.54
N ALA A 165 13.91 -17.26 -11.75
CA ALA A 165 13.73 -18.66 -12.09
C ALA A 165 14.11 -18.90 -13.57
N PRO A 166 14.39 -20.17 -13.98
CA PRO A 166 14.69 -20.48 -15.37
C PRO A 166 13.59 -19.98 -16.33
N PRO A 167 13.94 -19.48 -17.53
CA PRO A 167 12.97 -18.88 -18.46
C PRO A 167 11.78 -19.77 -18.82
N GLN A 168 11.98 -21.09 -18.85
CA GLN A 168 10.92 -22.07 -19.13
C GLN A 168 9.85 -22.08 -18.04
N SER A 169 10.25 -22.07 -16.77
CA SER A 169 9.34 -22.00 -15.62
C SER A 169 8.62 -20.65 -15.55
N GLN A 170 9.33 -19.55 -15.84
CA GLN A 170 8.74 -18.21 -15.92
C GLN A 170 7.70 -18.12 -17.05
N GLY A 171 8.00 -18.66 -18.23
CA GLY A 171 7.09 -18.71 -19.36
C GLY A 171 5.81 -19.49 -19.04
N PHE A 172 5.93 -20.64 -18.38
CA PHE A 172 4.77 -21.41 -17.91
C PHE A 172 3.91 -20.62 -16.91
N MET A 173 4.53 -19.99 -15.91
CA MET A 173 3.83 -19.14 -14.95
C MET A 173 3.16 -17.93 -15.60
N LEU A 174 3.81 -17.30 -16.58
CA LEU A 174 3.29 -16.15 -17.31
C LEU A 174 2.02 -16.50 -18.08
N VAL A 175 2.01 -17.63 -18.79
CA VAL A 175 0.82 -18.12 -19.49
C VAL A 175 -0.32 -18.35 -18.51
N GLY A 176 -0.06 -19.05 -17.40
CA GLY A 176 -1.05 -19.27 -16.35
C GLY A 176 -1.62 -17.96 -15.79
N ALA A 177 -0.76 -17.00 -15.46
CA ALA A 177 -1.14 -15.70 -14.95
C ALA A 177 -2.00 -14.90 -15.95
N LEU A 178 -1.65 -14.94 -17.24
CA LEU A 178 -2.35 -14.22 -18.31
C LEU A 178 -3.79 -14.71 -18.51
N PHE A 179 -4.08 -15.98 -18.20
CA PHE A 179 -5.46 -16.48 -18.18
C PHE A 179 -6.13 -16.25 -16.83
N ILE A 180 -5.49 -16.65 -15.73
CA ILE A 180 -6.13 -16.68 -14.40
C ILE A 180 -6.46 -15.27 -13.90
N ILE A 181 -5.57 -14.28 -14.09
CA ILE A 181 -5.77 -12.91 -13.58
C ILE A 181 -7.03 -12.27 -14.19
N PRO A 182 -7.24 -12.26 -15.52
CA PRO A 182 -8.48 -11.76 -16.11
C PRO A 182 -9.75 -12.44 -15.57
N PHE A 183 -9.72 -13.76 -15.36
CA PHE A 183 -10.86 -14.48 -14.79
C PHE A 183 -11.17 -14.04 -13.35
N ILE A 184 -10.15 -13.91 -12.51
CA ILE A 184 -10.30 -13.40 -11.13
C ILE A 184 -10.88 -11.99 -11.16
N LEU A 185 -10.30 -11.10 -11.98
CA LEU A 185 -10.76 -9.70 -12.08
C LEU A 185 -12.21 -9.61 -12.59
N MET A 186 -12.59 -10.44 -13.58
CA MET A 186 -13.96 -10.48 -14.09
C MET A 186 -14.94 -10.93 -13.01
N TYR A 187 -14.63 -12.01 -12.28
CA TYR A 187 -15.47 -12.49 -11.19
C TYR A 187 -15.58 -11.46 -10.06
N THR A 188 -14.47 -10.82 -9.68
CA THR A 188 -14.47 -9.75 -8.67
C THR A 188 -15.31 -8.57 -9.15
N ALA A 189 -15.14 -8.09 -10.38
CA ALA A 189 -15.94 -6.99 -10.92
C ALA A 189 -17.44 -7.34 -10.97
N TRP A 190 -17.78 -8.56 -11.38
CA TRP A 190 -19.15 -9.07 -11.37
C TRP A 190 -19.73 -9.09 -9.95
N SER A 191 -18.97 -9.60 -8.97
CA SER A 191 -19.39 -9.60 -7.56
C SER A 191 -19.67 -8.18 -7.05
N TYR A 192 -18.79 -7.23 -7.32
CA TYR A 192 -19.00 -5.82 -6.97
C TYR A 192 -20.21 -5.20 -7.69
N TYR A 193 -20.46 -5.58 -8.94
CA TYR A 193 -21.62 -5.14 -9.70
C TYR A 193 -22.94 -5.68 -9.12
N VAL A 194 -22.98 -6.98 -8.80
CA VAL A 194 -24.15 -7.64 -8.19
C VAL A 194 -24.44 -7.06 -6.81
N PHE A 195 -23.41 -6.87 -5.98
CA PHE A 195 -23.55 -6.35 -4.61
C PHE A 195 -23.36 -4.83 -4.50
N ARG A 196 -23.69 -4.06 -5.54
CA ARG A 196 -23.45 -2.61 -5.57
C ARG A 196 -24.32 -1.79 -4.63
N GLY A 197 -25.44 -2.35 -4.16
CA GLY A 197 -26.35 -1.71 -3.23
C GLY A 197 -25.69 -1.37 -1.89
N LYS A 198 -26.26 -0.38 -1.19
CA LYS A 198 -25.93 -0.11 0.21
C LYS A 198 -26.75 -1.04 1.10
N VAL A 199 -26.17 -1.38 2.25
CA VAL A 199 -26.81 -2.26 3.24
C VAL A 199 -27.71 -1.39 4.12
N THR A 200 -29.00 -1.69 4.15
CA THR A 200 -29.99 -1.02 5.00
C THR A 200 -30.32 -1.88 6.23
N VAL A 201 -30.88 -1.27 7.28
CA VAL A 201 -31.23 -1.98 8.52
C VAL A 201 -32.37 -2.99 8.30
N ASP A 202 -33.22 -2.76 7.29
CA ASP A 202 -34.34 -3.64 6.95
C ASP A 202 -33.91 -4.92 6.20
N ASP A 203 -32.71 -4.95 5.60
CA ASP A 203 -32.21 -6.11 4.84
C ASP A 203 -31.86 -7.34 5.72
N GLY A 204 -31.84 -7.17 7.05
CA GLY A 204 -31.46 -8.21 8.03
C GLY A 204 -32.61 -8.90 8.75
N TYR A 205 -33.87 -8.48 8.54
CA TYR A 205 -35.05 -9.04 9.21
C TYR A 205 -35.99 -9.73 8.21
N HIS A 206 -35.57 -10.89 7.71
CA HIS A 206 -36.43 -11.86 7.03
C HIS A 206 -36.18 -13.27 7.57
#